data_AF-A0A954YNE9-F1
#
_entry.id   AF-A0A954YNE9-F1
#
_cell.length_a   1.000
_cell.length_b   1.000
_cell.length_c   1.000
_cell.angle_alpha   90.00
_cell.angle_beta   90.00
_cell.angle_gamma   90.00
#
_symmetry.space_group_name_H-M   'P 1'
#
loop_
_entity.id
_entity.type
_entity.pdbx_description
1 polymer ?
#
loop_
_entity_poly.entity_id
_entity_poly.type
_entity_poly.pdbx_seq_one_letter_code
_entity_poly.pdbx_strand_id
1 'polypeptide(L)'
;MLTIAGRKHTLCDGLTRRDCLRVGALAMGGLSLPELLRAEQAAGIRKSHKAVIMIYMCGAPSHQDMYDLKMDAPSEIRGEFRPIA
;
A
#
# COMPACT_ATOMS: atom_id res chain seq x y z
N MET A 1 -5.98 3.19 0.35
CA MET A 1 -7.21 2.76 -0.36
C MET A 1 -7.63 3.87 -1.32
N LEU A 2 -7.62 3.60 -2.63
CA LEU A 2 -8.08 4.55 -3.65
C LEU A 2 -9.61 4.59 -3.59
N THR A 3 -10.19 5.68 -3.09
CA THR A 3 -11.65 5.81 -2.94
C THR A 3 -12.18 6.62 -4.12
N ILE A 4 -12.60 5.93 -5.18
CA ILE A 4 -13.01 6.55 -6.46
C ILE A 4 -14.33 7.34 -6.34
N ALA A 5 -15.15 7.07 -5.30
CA ALA A 5 -16.43 7.74 -5.09
C ALA A 5 -16.56 8.54 -3.77
N GLY A 6 -15.52 8.59 -2.93
CA GLY A 6 -15.55 9.33 -1.65
C GLY A 6 -16.62 8.87 -0.64
N ARG A 7 -16.68 9.52 0.54
CA ARG A 7 -17.82 9.43 1.47
C ARG A 7 -18.80 10.55 1.13
N LYS A 8 -20.09 10.40 1.47
CA LYS A 8 -21.08 11.49 1.29
C LYS A 8 -20.62 12.75 2.03
N HIS A 9 -20.37 13.83 1.30
CA HIS A 9 -20.10 15.16 1.85
C HIS A 9 -21.43 15.93 1.92
N THR A 10 -21.70 16.59 3.05
CA THR A 10 -22.79 17.54 3.21
C THR A 10 -22.39 18.88 2.60
N LEU A 11 -23.08 19.29 1.54
CA LEU A 11 -22.82 20.52 0.79
C LEU A 11 -23.58 21.69 1.41
N CYS A 12 -22.90 22.43 2.30
CA CYS A 12 -23.06 23.88 2.44
C CYS A 12 -21.64 24.43 2.68
N ASP A 13 -21.03 25.05 1.66
CA ASP A 13 -19.90 25.99 1.76
C ASP A 13 -18.42 25.53 1.71
N GLY A 14 -18.02 24.42 1.07
CA GLY A 14 -16.57 24.32 0.81
C GLY A 14 -16.01 23.05 0.21
N LEU A 15 -15.52 23.18 -1.02
CA LEU A 15 -14.42 22.35 -1.51
C LEU A 15 -13.24 22.50 -0.54
N THR A 16 -12.81 21.40 0.10
CA THR A 16 -11.63 21.48 0.96
C THR A 16 -10.36 21.48 0.11
N ARG A 17 -9.29 22.13 0.60
CA ARG A 17 -7.96 22.06 -0.03
C ARG A 17 -7.53 20.61 -0.32
N ARG A 18 -7.90 19.67 0.56
CA ARG A 18 -7.59 18.25 0.42
C ARG A 18 -8.35 17.60 -0.73
N ASP A 19 -9.60 17.99 -0.97
CA ASP A 19 -10.39 17.48 -2.10
C ASP A 19 -9.81 17.96 -3.43
N CYS A 20 -9.42 19.24 -3.52
CA CYS A 20 -8.74 19.79 -4.70
C CYS A 20 -7.41 19.09 -4.99
N LEU A 21 -6.57 18.88 -3.95
CA LEU A 21 -5.31 18.14 -4.11
C LEU A 21 -5.54 16.66 -4.49
N ARG A 22 -6.59 16.03 -3.97
CA ARG A 22 -6.90 14.63 -4.28
C ARG A 22 -7.38 14.46 -5.73
N VAL A 23 -8.25 15.36 -6.19
CA VAL A 23 -8.71 15.38 -7.59
C VAL A 23 -7.56 15.76 -8.53
N GLY A 24 -6.75 16.77 -8.18
CA GLY A 24 -5.59 17.17 -8.97
C GLY A 24 -4.52 16.08 -9.08
N ALA A 25 -4.23 15.38 -7.97
CA ALA A 25 -3.31 14.24 -7.98
C ALA A 25 -3.85 13.05 -8.79
N LEU A 26 -5.16 12.76 -8.69
CA LEU A 26 -5.82 11.74 -9.52
C LEU A 26 -5.85 12.13 -11.00
N ALA A 27 -5.99 13.41 -11.33
CA ALA A 27 -5.92 13.90 -12.70
C ALA A 27 -4.50 13.72 -13.26
N MET A 28 -3.47 14.15 -12.53
CA MET A 28 -2.08 13.99 -12.97
C MET A 28 -1.64 12.52 -13.11
N GLY A 29 -2.01 11.66 -12.15
CA GLY A 29 -1.71 10.22 -12.22
C GLY A 29 -2.64 9.42 -13.14
N GLY A 30 -3.85 9.92 -13.37
CA GLY A 30 -4.87 9.28 -14.22
C GLY A 30 -4.68 9.58 -15.71
N LEU A 31 -4.10 10.73 -16.07
CA LEU A 31 -3.81 11.07 -17.46
C LEU A 31 -2.68 10.24 -18.07
N SER A 32 -1.69 9.83 -17.27
CA SER A 32 -0.58 8.99 -17.71
C SER A 32 -0.90 7.49 -17.71
N LEU A 33 -1.96 7.07 -17.01
CA LEU A 33 -2.33 5.66 -16.89
C LEU A 33 -2.70 5.00 -18.24
N PRO A 34 -3.48 5.63 -19.14
CA PRO A 34 -3.75 5.06 -20.46
C PRO A 34 -2.49 4.89 -21.32
N GLU A 35 -1.55 5.83 -21.25
CA GLU A 35 -0.28 5.74 -21.96
C GLU A 35 0.60 4.63 -21.39
N LEU A 36 0.65 4.49 -20.06
CA LEU A 36 1.34 3.40 -19.39
C LEU A 36 0.77 2.04 -19.81
N LEU A 37 -0.56 1.88 -19.78
CA LEU A 37 -1.21 0.61 -20.18
C LEU A 37 -0.98 0.29 -21.66
N ARG A 38 -0.97 1.29 -22.55
CA ARG A 38 -0.60 1.10 -23.97
C ARG A 38 0.86 0.69 -24.11
N ALA A 39 1.77 1.29 -23.35
CA ALA A 39 3.18 0.92 -23.34
C ALA A 39 3.40 -0.51 -22.82
N GLU A 40 2.70 -0.92 -21.75
CA GLU A 40 2.71 -2.29 -21.24
C GLU A 40 2.21 -3.30 -22.29
N GLN A 41 1.12 -2.95 -22.99
CA GLN A 41 0.58 -3.77 -24.08
C GLN A 41 1.58 -3.90 -25.24
N ALA A 42 2.21 -2.79 -25.67
CA ALA A 42 3.22 -2.79 -26.74
C ALA A 42 4.47 -3.59 -26.34
N ALA A 43 4.88 -3.53 -25.07
CA ALA A 43 5.98 -4.32 -24.51
C ALA A 43 5.62 -5.80 -24.27
N GLY A 44 4.36 -6.21 -24.50
CA GLY A 44 3.90 -7.57 -24.29
C GLY A 44 3.83 -7.99 -22.81
N ILE A 45 3.84 -7.04 -21.88
CA ILE A 45 3.75 -7.29 -20.43
C ILE A 45 2.32 -7.70 -20.11
N ARG A 46 2.06 -9.02 -20.03
CA ARG A 46 0.73 -9.56 -19.69
C ARG A 46 0.56 -9.96 -18.22
N LYS A 47 1.68 -10.19 -17.53
CA LYS A 47 1.74 -10.55 -16.11
C LYS A 47 3.00 -9.96 -15.51
N SER A 48 2.85 -9.15 -14.46
CA SER A 48 3.99 -8.82 -13.59
C SER A 48 4.37 -10.07 -12.80
N HIS A 49 5.64 -10.47 -12.86
CA HIS A 49 6.21 -11.51 -12.00
C HIS A 49 6.44 -11.01 -10.56
N LYS A 50 6.27 -9.70 -10.33
CA LYS A 50 6.38 -9.07 -9.00
C LYS A 50 4.99 -8.82 -8.44
N ALA A 51 4.71 -9.43 -7.29
CA ALA A 51 3.53 -9.17 -6.47
C ALA A 51 3.95 -8.48 -5.18
N VAL A 52 3.20 -7.47 -4.75
CA VAL A 52 3.41 -6.77 -3.47
C VAL A 52 2.25 -7.12 -2.55
N ILE A 53 2.55 -7.75 -1.41
CA ILE A 53 1.57 -8.00 -0.35
C ILE A 53 1.70 -6.87 0.66
N MET A 54 0.67 -6.02 0.74
CA MET A 54 0.62 -4.94 1.73
C MET A 54 -0.03 -5.44 3.02
N ILE A 55 0.81 -5.71 4.02
CA ILE A 55 0.36 -6.06 5.37
C ILE A 55 0.22 -4.76 6.17
N TYR A 56 -1.02 -4.34 6.44
CA TYR A 56 -1.29 -3.14 7.24
C TYR A 56 -1.53 -3.53 8.70
N MET A 57 -0.58 -3.17 9.56
CA MET A 57 -0.69 -3.34 11.01
C MET A 57 -0.92 -1.96 11.65
N CYS A 58 -2.15 -1.73 12.10
CA CYS A 58 -2.51 -0.51 12.81
C CYS A 58 -1.85 -0.53 14.19
N GLY A 59 -0.87 0.34 14.43
CA GLY A 59 -0.12 0.38 15.69
C GLY A 59 1.27 -0.27 15.67
N ALA A 60 1.81 -0.58 14.48
CA ALA A 60 3.09 -1.29 14.27
C ALA A 60 3.06 -2.78 14.67
N PRO A 61 3.88 -3.64 14.03
CA PRO A 61 4.05 -5.01 14.48
C PRO A 61 4.63 -5.05 15.89
N SER A 62 4.32 -6.11 16.65
CA SER A 62 5.11 -6.39 17.85
C SER A 62 6.57 -6.62 17.45
N HIS A 63 7.53 -6.23 18.30
CA HIS A 63 8.95 -6.46 18.02
C HIS A 63 9.32 -7.95 17.90
N GLN A 64 8.46 -8.85 18.41
CA GLN A 64 8.63 -10.31 18.31
C GLN A 64 8.21 -10.85 16.93
N ASP A 65 7.27 -10.18 16.25
CA ASP A 65 6.80 -10.55 14.91
C ASP A 65 7.69 -10.02 13.78
N MET A 66 8.74 -9.26 14.13
CA MET A 66 9.70 -8.71 13.18
C MET A 66 10.80 -9.72 12.86
N TYR A 67 11.68 -9.37 11.92
CA TYR A 67 12.75 -10.23 11.40
C TYR A 67 13.82 -10.65 12.42
N ASP A 68 13.77 -10.14 13.65
CA ASP A 68 14.74 -10.44 14.71
C ASP A 68 14.14 -11.46 15.68
N LEU A 69 14.45 -12.73 15.42
CA LEU A 69 14.06 -13.87 16.24
C LEU A 69 14.78 -13.92 17.60
N LYS A 70 15.63 -12.95 17.97
CA LYS A 70 16.33 -12.87 19.27
C LYS A 70 16.84 -14.22 19.78
N MET A 71 17.73 -14.85 19.01
CA MET A 71 18.14 -16.23 19.26
C MET A 71 18.71 -16.48 20.67
N ASP A 72 19.25 -15.45 21.31
CA ASP A 72 19.84 -15.51 22.66
C ASP A 72 18.84 -15.23 23.80
N ALA A 73 17.60 -14.86 23.49
CA ALA A 73 16.57 -14.62 24.49
C ALA A 73 16.01 -15.95 25.07
N PRO A 74 15.51 -15.93 26.32
CA PRO A 74 14.81 -17.06 26.93
C PRO A 74 13.64 -17.58 26.07
N SER A 75 13.29 -18.87 26.25
CA SER A 75 12.24 -19.56 25.48
C SER A 75 10.89 -18.85 25.53
N GLU A 76 10.60 -18.15 26.62
CA GLU A 76 9.35 -17.45 26.87
C GLU A 76 9.22 -16.16 26.04
N ILE A 77 10.34 -15.62 25.53
CA ILE A 77 10.41 -14.32 24.85
C ILE A 77 10.72 -14.47 23.35
N ARG A 78 11.51 -15.50 22.99
CA ARG A 78 12.08 -15.69 21.65
C ARG A 78 11.08 -16.05 20.55
N GLY A 79 9.91 -16.58 20.91
CA GLY A 79 8.98 -17.17 19.95
C GLY A 79 9.43 -18.58 19.50
N GLU A 80 8.54 -19.27 18.78
CA GLU A 80 8.72 -20.69 18.41
C GLU A 80 9.59 -20.91 17.16
N PHE A 81 9.79 -19.87 16.35
CA PHE A 81 10.43 -19.98 15.05
C PHE A 81 11.96 -19.99 15.14
N ARG A 82 12.59 -20.74 14.23
CA ARG A 82 14.06 -20.78 14.05
C ARG A 82 14.40 -20.36 12.61
N PRO A 83 15.57 -19.72 12.38
CA PRO A 83 16.04 -19.43 11.03
C PRO A 83 16.13 -20.71 10.19
N ILE A 84 15.66 -20.64 8.95
CA ILE A 84 15.83 -21.70 7.96
C ILE A 84 17.12 -21.39 7.19
N ALA A 85 18.02 -22.38 7.06
CA ALA A 85 19.26 -22.29 6.29
C ALA A 85 19.02 -22.62 4.81
#